data_AF-A0A7X2T0M4-F1
#
_entry.id   AF-A0A7X2T0M4-F1
#
_cell.length_a   1.000
_cell.length_b   1.000
_cell.length_c   1.000
_cell.angle_alpha   90.00
_cell.angle_beta   90.00
_cell.angle_gamma   90.00
#
_symmetry.space_group_name_H-M   'P 1'
#
loop_
_entity.id
_entity.type
_entity.pdbx_description
1 polymer ?
#
loop_
_entity_poly.entity_id
_entity_poly.type
_entity_poly.pdbx_seq_one_letter_code
_entity_poly.pdbx_strand_id
1 'polypeptide(L)'
;MLEHDYICDLCGRKVPTITKHHLIPKEHGGRDLSTAKLCIPCHKQIHALYTNKYLSTRLYTIDLLKDDEKIKKYLNFIRKHPGDTMITIKKSKRR
;
A
#
# COMPACT_ATOMS: atom_id res chain seq x y z
N MET A 1 15.80 14.56 14.03
CA MET A 1 15.71 14.25 12.58
C MET A 1 15.07 12.87 12.47
N LEU A 2 13.99 12.73 11.72
CA LEU A 2 13.46 11.39 11.41
C LEU A 2 14.29 10.86 10.25
N GLU A 3 15.13 9.85 10.52
CA GLU A 3 15.89 9.18 9.47
C GLU A 3 14.92 8.39 8.57
N HIS A 4 15.18 8.43 7.25
CA HIS A 4 14.32 7.85 6.23
C HIS A 4 14.97 6.57 5.66
N ASP A 5 15.17 5.58 6.52
CA ASP A 5 15.93 4.36 6.20
C ASP A 5 15.17 3.33 5.37
N TYR A 6 13.84 3.43 5.32
CA TYR A 6 13.02 2.39 4.69
C TYR A 6 12.48 2.84 3.35
N ILE A 7 12.46 1.93 2.37
CA ILE A 7 11.84 2.15 1.07
C ILE A 7 10.48 1.44 1.04
N CYS A 8 9.41 2.16 0.70
CA CYS A 8 8.09 1.58 0.53
C CYS A 8 7.98 0.83 -0.81
N ASP A 9 7.59 -0.45 -0.78
CA ASP A 9 7.49 -1.30 -1.98
C ASP A 9 6.46 -0.79 -3.02
N LEU A 10 5.43 -0.08 -2.56
CA LEU A 10 4.37 0.44 -3.42
C LEU A 10 4.72 1.80 -4.02
N CYS A 11 4.98 2.81 -3.17
CA CYS A 11 5.24 4.18 -3.67
C CYS A 11 6.69 4.46 -4.03
N GLY A 12 7.65 3.66 -3.54
CA GLY A 12 9.09 3.82 -3.81
C GLY A 12 9.76 4.95 -3.03
N ARG A 13 9.05 5.61 -2.11
CA ARG A 13 9.61 6.70 -1.30
C ARG A 13 10.46 6.13 -0.15
N LYS A 14 11.52 6.86 0.20
CA LYS A 14 12.19 6.72 1.49
C LYS A 14 11.26 7.25 2.59
N VAL A 15 11.05 6.51 3.66
CA VAL A 15 10.11 6.81 4.74
C VAL A 15 10.73 6.44 6.09
N PRO A 16 10.31 7.10 7.19
CA PRO A 16 10.82 6.78 8.52
C PRO A 16 10.29 5.46 9.07
N THR A 17 9.12 5.01 8.60
CA THR A 17 8.47 3.79 9.08
C THR A 17 7.77 3.03 7.95
N ILE A 18 7.83 1.71 8.05
CA ILE A 18 7.12 0.76 7.18
C ILE A 18 6.28 -0.19 8.02
N THR A 19 5.23 -0.70 7.41
CA THR A 19 4.28 -1.65 7.98
C THR A 19 4.21 -2.87 7.06
N LYS A 20 4.02 -4.06 7.65
CA LYS A 20 3.86 -5.30 6.88
C LYS A 20 2.41 -5.41 6.42
N HIS A 21 2.19 -5.51 5.12
CA HIS A 21 0.88 -5.75 4.53
C HIS A 21 0.83 -7.16 3.95
N HIS A 22 -0.20 -7.93 4.33
CA HIS A 22 -0.40 -9.30 3.85
C HIS A 22 -1.34 -9.26 2.63
N LEU A 23 -0.79 -9.56 1.44
CA LEU A 23 -1.52 -9.48 0.17
C LEU A 23 -2.38 -10.72 -0.11
N ILE A 24 -2.02 -11.88 0.46
CA ILE A 24 -2.81 -13.11 0.45
C ILE A 24 -2.94 -13.62 1.89
N PRO A 25 -4.16 -13.83 2.42
CA PRO A 25 -4.37 -14.43 3.73
C PRO A 25 -3.90 -15.90 3.71
N LYS A 26 -3.27 -16.33 4.80
CA LYS A 26 -2.63 -17.66 4.93
C LYS A 26 -3.54 -18.83 4.55
N GLU A 27 -4.84 -18.67 4.76
CA GLU A 27 -5.90 -19.66 4.44
C GLU A 27 -6.03 -20.01 2.94
N HIS A 28 -5.50 -19.20 2.03
CA HIS A 28 -5.50 -19.46 0.58
C HIS A 28 -4.15 -19.91 0.01
N GLY A 29 -3.22 -20.39 0.85
CA GLY A 29 -1.92 -20.91 0.39
C GLY A 29 -0.87 -19.83 0.11
N GLY A 30 -1.03 -18.63 0.70
CA GLY A 30 -0.04 -17.57 0.68
C GLY A 30 1.24 -18.02 1.38
N ARG A 31 2.18 -18.59 0.61
CA ARG A 31 3.57 -18.77 1.04
C ARG A 31 4.15 -17.38 1.38
N ASP A 32 5.14 -17.33 2.24
CA ASP A 32 5.76 -16.13 2.86
C ASP A 32 6.08 -14.94 1.88
N LEU A 33 6.09 -15.23 0.59
CA LEU A 33 6.27 -14.35 -0.57
C LEU A 33 5.19 -13.27 -0.78
N SER A 34 4.00 -13.38 -0.18
CA SER A 34 2.88 -12.44 -0.42
C SER A 34 2.79 -11.31 0.60
N THR A 35 3.92 -10.85 1.15
CA THR A 35 3.94 -9.73 2.10
C THR A 35 4.76 -8.58 1.56
N ALA A 36 4.27 -7.35 1.77
CA ALA A 36 4.92 -6.13 1.29
C ALA A 36 5.18 -5.14 2.42
N LYS A 37 6.29 -4.39 2.30
CA LYS A 37 6.69 -3.34 3.24
C LYS A 37 6.15 -2.00 2.75
N LEU A 38 5.07 -1.54 3.37
CA LEU A 38 4.35 -0.34 2.96
C LEU A 38 4.46 0.76 4.02
N CYS A 39 4.68 2.00 3.60
CA CYS A 39 4.53 3.11 4.51
C CYS A 39 3.07 3.26 4.98
N ILE A 40 2.88 3.85 6.16
CA ILE A 40 1.58 4.05 6.79
C ILE A 40 0.52 4.63 5.82
N PRO A 41 0.79 5.70 5.04
CA PRO A 41 -0.22 6.25 4.14
C PRO A 41 -0.59 5.29 3.00
N CYS A 42 0.37 4.56 2.42
CA CYS A 42 0.08 3.58 1.38
C CYS A 42 -0.75 2.41 1.92
N HIS A 43 -0.41 1.90 3.08
CA HIS A 43 -1.17 0.83 3.72
C HIS A 43 -2.61 1.26 4.00
N LYS A 44 -2.81 2.44 4.60
CA LYS A 44 -4.15 2.99 4.84
C LYS A 44 -4.92 3.23 3.54
N GLN A 45 -4.27 3.71 2.48
CA GLN A 45 -4.91 3.95 1.19
C GLN A 45 -5.46 2.66 0.57
N ILE A 46 -4.70 1.57 0.61
CA ILE A 46 -5.14 0.28 0.07
C ILE A 46 -6.46 -0.15 0.73
N HIS A 47 -6.53 -0.12 2.07
CA HIS A 47 -7.76 -0.51 2.78
C HIS A 47 -8.90 0.51 2.69
N ALA A 48 -8.60 1.75 2.32
CA ALA A 48 -9.62 2.75 2.04
C ALA A 48 -10.27 2.57 0.66
N LEU A 49 -9.54 2.02 -0.31
CA LEU A 49 -10.03 1.73 -1.67
C LEU A 49 -10.65 0.33 -1.77
N TYR A 50 -10.02 -0.65 -1.14
CA TYR A 50 -10.28 -2.07 -1.34
C TYR A 50 -10.53 -2.82 -0.04
N THR A 51 -11.47 -3.77 -0.11
CA THR A 51 -11.70 -4.74 0.97
C THR A 51 -10.65 -5.84 0.91
N ASN A 52 -10.38 -6.50 2.04
CA ASN A 52 -9.44 -7.63 2.08
C ASN A 52 -9.78 -8.73 1.07
N LYS A 53 -11.07 -9.02 0.87
CA LYS A 53 -11.55 -9.98 -0.14
C LYS A 53 -11.14 -9.58 -1.56
N TYR A 54 -11.28 -8.30 -1.92
CA TYR A 54 -10.89 -7.82 -3.24
C TYR A 54 -9.37 -7.86 -3.44
N LEU A 55 -8.60 -7.46 -2.42
CA LEU A 55 -7.13 -7.52 -2.47
C LEU A 55 -6.66 -8.95 -2.68
N SER A 56 -7.16 -9.89 -1.88
CA SER A 56 -6.76 -11.29 -1.94
C SER A 56 -7.12 -12.00 -3.25
N THR A 57 -8.08 -11.47 -4.02
CA THR A 57 -8.59 -12.11 -5.25
C THR A 57 -8.09 -11.43 -6.52
N ARG A 58 -7.91 -10.11 -6.51
CA ARG A 58 -7.61 -9.31 -7.71
C ARG A 58 -6.30 -8.53 -7.61
N LEU A 59 -5.88 -8.14 -6.41
CA LEU A 59 -4.73 -7.25 -6.17
C LEU A 59 -3.78 -7.85 -5.13
N TYR A 60 -3.38 -9.09 -5.35
CA TYR A 60 -2.63 -9.92 -4.39
C TYR A 60 -1.10 -9.85 -4.56
N THR A 61 -0.61 -8.98 -5.44
CA THR A 61 0.82 -8.69 -5.62
C THR A 61 1.04 -7.18 -5.68
N ILE A 62 2.28 -6.74 -5.43
CA ILE A 62 2.65 -5.32 -5.58
C ILE A 62 2.53 -4.86 -7.03
N ASP A 63 2.83 -5.73 -7.99
CA ASP A 63 2.69 -5.42 -9.41
C ASP A 63 1.22 -5.15 -9.78
N LEU A 64 0.29 -6.02 -9.36
CA LEU A 64 -1.14 -5.83 -9.56
C LEU A 64 -1.66 -4.54 -8.89
N LEU A 65 -1.18 -4.25 -7.67
CA LEU A 65 -1.50 -2.99 -7.01
C LEU A 65 -0.96 -1.78 -7.78
N LYS A 66 0.27 -1.86 -8.33
CA LYS A 66 0.85 -0.79 -9.15
C LYS A 66 0.14 -0.65 -10.49
N ASP A 67 -0.48 -1.70 -11.01
CA ASP A 67 -1.22 -1.67 -12.28
C ASP A 67 -2.64 -1.08 -12.14
N ASP A 68 -3.25 -1.19 -10.96
CA ASP A 68 -4.59 -0.67 -10.68
C ASP A 68 -4.71 0.86 -10.88
N GLU A 69 -5.72 1.31 -11.62
CA GLU A 69 -5.90 2.73 -11.95
C GLU A 69 -6.08 3.64 -10.73
N LYS A 70 -6.80 3.19 -9.69
CA LYS A 70 -7.03 4.00 -8.48
C LYS A 70 -5.75 4.13 -7.67
N ILE A 71 -4.97 3.05 -7.59
CA ILE A 71 -3.66 3.06 -6.95
C ILE A 71 -2.66 3.89 -7.78
N LYS A 72 -2.60 3.77 -9.10
CA LYS A 72 -1.75 4.59 -9.98
C LYS A 72 -1.97 6.09 -9.74
N LYS A 73 -3.23 6.53 -9.73
CA LYS A 73 -3.60 7.93 -9.44
C LYS A 73 -3.10 8.37 -8.08
N TYR A 74 -3.28 7.53 -7.05
CA TYR A 74 -2.75 7.78 -5.72
C TYR A 74 -1.22 7.84 -5.69
N LEU A 75 -0.54 6.92 -6.39
CA LEU A 75 0.91 6.85 -6.44
C LEU A 75 1.53 8.10 -7.07
N ASN A 76 0.93 8.59 -8.17
CA ASN A 76 1.36 9.83 -8.81
C ASN A 76 1.21 11.05 -7.90
N PHE A 77 0.22 11.03 -7.02
CA PHE A 77 0.03 12.07 -6.00
C PHE A 77 1.07 11.93 -4.87
N ILE A 78 1.10 10.79 -4.17
CA ILE A 78 1.90 10.62 -2.95
C ILE A 78 3.41 10.69 -3.19
N ARG A 79 3.88 10.32 -4.39
CA ARG A 79 5.30 10.42 -4.79
C ARG A 79 5.84 11.85 -4.80
N LYS A 80 4.95 12.85 -4.90
CA LYS A 80 5.32 14.28 -4.88
C LYS A 80 5.51 14.82 -3.46
N HIS A 81 5.21 14.04 -2.43
CA HIS A 81 5.28 14.45 -1.03
C HIS A 81 6.47 13.80 -0.29
N PRO A 82 7.04 14.49 0.73
CA PRO A 82 8.07 13.95 1.62
C PRO A 82 7.67 12.62 2.27
N GLY A 83 8.66 11.78 2.57
CA GLY A 83 8.46 10.44 3.12
C GLY A 83 7.73 10.40 4.46
N ASP A 84 7.94 11.41 5.29
CA ASP A 84 7.29 11.63 6.58
C ASP A 84 5.85 12.18 6.47
N THR A 85 5.41 12.59 5.27
CA THR A 85 4.08 13.18 5.09
C THR A 85 2.98 12.17 5.41
N MET A 86 2.21 12.51 6.45
CA MET A 86 1.00 11.81 6.85
C MET A 86 -0.22 12.44 6.19
N ILE A 87 -0.87 11.69 5.32
CA ILE A 87 -2.10 12.13 4.65
C ILE A 87 -3.34 11.55 5.34
N THR A 88 -4.39 12.36 5.44
CA THR A 88 -5.69 11.91 5.93
C THR A 88 -6.40 11.11 4.84
N ILE A 89 -6.41 9.79 5.00
CA ILE A 89 -7.10 8.88 4.10
C ILE A 89 -8.57 8.81 4.49
N LYS A 90 -9.47 9.27 3.60
CA LYS A 90 -10.91 9.04 3.76
C LYS A 90 -11.29 7.74 3.04
N LYS A 91 -12.08 6.89 3.70
CA LYS A 91 -12.60 5.65 3.09
C LYS A 91 -13.42 6.02 1.86
N SER A 92 -13.13 5.40 0.71
CA SER A 92 -13.88 5.65 -0.50
C SER A 92 -15.32 5.22 -0.28
N LYS A 93 -16.29 6.14 -0.40
CA LYS A 93 -17.71 5.77 -0.49
C LYS A 93 -17.87 4.99 -1.80
N ARG A 94 -17.91 3.66 -1.72
CA ARG A 94 -18.34 2.83 -2.85
C ARG A 94 -19.83 3.14 -3.04
N ARG A 95 -20.14 3.96 -4.05
CA ARG A 95 -21.50 4.17 -4.55
C ARG A 95 -21.89 3.00 -5.42
#